data_AF-A0A0Q6WN47-F1
#
_entry.id   AF-A0A0Q6WN47-F1
#
_cell.length_a   1.000
_cell.length_b   1.000
_cell.length_c   1.000
_cell.angle_alpha   90.00
_cell.angle_beta   90.00
_cell.angle_gamma   90.00
#
_symmetry.space_group_name_H-M   'P 1'
#
loop_
_entity.id
_entity.type
_entity.pdbx_description
1 polymer ?
#
loop_
_entity_poly.entity_id
_entity_poly.type
_entity_poly.pdbx_seq_one_letter_code
_entity_poly.pdbx_strand_id
1 'polypeptide(L)'
;MNGLPEAVEVARGALRLRWEDQSTTEWPATRLRAECRCGDCRSLRLAGRAPTGDGAELTGAEPVGRYALQLLFRDGHDRGIYPWDWLRNG
;
A
#
# COMPACT_ATOMS: atom_id res chain seq x y z
N MET A 1 -18.96 4.60 8.93
CA MET A 1 -18.06 4.54 7.77
C MET A 1 -16.62 4.36 8.22
N ASN A 2 -16.30 3.20 8.82
CA ASN A 2 -14.93 2.80 9.16
C ASN A 2 -14.86 1.31 8.83
N GLY A 3 -14.80 0.96 7.55
CA GLY A 3 -14.64 -0.43 7.15
C GLY A 3 -13.17 -0.78 7.21
N LEU A 4 -12.63 -0.97 8.42
CA LEU A 4 -11.27 -1.46 8.59
C LEU A 4 -11.19 -2.90 8.09
N PRO A 5 -10.02 -3.36 7.61
CA PRO A 5 -9.87 -4.77 7.32
C PRO A 5 -9.84 -5.58 8.62
N GLU A 6 -10.49 -6.75 8.63
CA GLU A 6 -10.38 -7.75 9.69
C GLU A 6 -9.05 -8.52 9.61
N ALA A 7 -8.40 -8.53 8.44
CA ALA A 7 -7.08 -9.11 8.28
C ALA A 7 -6.23 -8.32 7.28
N VAL A 8 -4.94 -8.16 7.61
CA VAL A 8 -3.90 -7.59 6.77
C VAL A 8 -2.81 -8.63 6.62
N GLU A 9 -2.59 -9.12 5.40
CA GLU A 9 -1.59 -10.13 5.10
C GLU A 9 -0.61 -9.62 4.04
N VAL A 10 0.68 -9.61 4.37
CA VAL A 10 1.74 -9.45 3.37
C VAL A 10 2.05 -10.84 2.81
N ALA A 11 1.53 -11.12 1.63
CA ALA A 11 1.77 -12.34 0.89
C ALA A 11 3.02 -12.20 -0.01
N ARG A 12 3.47 -13.31 -0.62
CA ARG A 12 4.55 -13.25 -1.61
C ARG A 12 4.11 -12.39 -2.81
N GLY A 13 4.67 -11.19 -2.90
CA GLY A 13 4.45 -10.25 -4.00
C GLY A 13 3.16 -9.44 -3.94
N ALA A 14 2.36 -9.53 -2.87
CA ALA A 14 1.10 -8.80 -2.76
C ALA A 14 0.70 -8.47 -1.31
N LEU A 15 -0.15 -7.45 -1.16
CA LEU A 15 -0.91 -7.16 0.05
C LEU A 15 -2.32 -7.71 -0.11
N ARG A 16 -2.76 -8.56 0.81
CA ARG A 16 -4.14 -9.04 0.90
C ARG A 16 -4.83 -8.41 2.09
N LEU A 17 -6.04 -7.90 1.87
CA LEU A 17 -6.89 -7.31 2.89
C LEU A 17 -8.24 -8.01 2.86
N ARG A 18 -8.70 -8.49 4.01
CA ARG A 18 -10.06 -9.03 4.18
C ARG A 18 -10.89 -8.04 4.98
N TRP A 19 -12.04 -7.67 4.46
CA TRP A 19 -12.93 -6.66 5.02
C TRP A 19 -14.06 -7.30 5.84
N GLU A 20 -14.73 -6.51 6.68
CA GLU A 20 -15.86 -6.95 7.53
C GLU A 20 -17.04 -7.53 6.74
N ASP A 21 -17.25 -7.09 5.50
CA ASP A 21 -18.27 -7.62 4.59
C ASP A 21 -17.84 -8.92 3.89
N GLN A 22 -16.74 -9.54 4.35
CA GLN A 22 -16.09 -10.73 3.80
C GLN A 22 -15.53 -10.54 2.39
N SER A 23 -15.59 -9.34 1.82
CA SER A 23 -14.87 -9.04 0.59
C SER A 23 -13.36 -9.06 0.84
N THR A 24 -12.60 -9.30 -0.23
CA THR A 24 -11.14 -9.30 -0.19
C THR A 24 -10.62 -8.42 -1.31
N THR A 25 -9.60 -7.61 -1.01
CA THR A 25 -8.82 -6.89 -2.01
C THR A 25 -7.39 -7.39 -2.00
N GLU A 26 -6.83 -7.62 -3.17
CA GLU A 26 -5.43 -8.02 -3.35
C GLU A 26 -4.70 -6.98 -4.21
N TRP A 27 -3.56 -6.52 -3.71
CA TRP A 27 -2.75 -5.49 -4.33
C TRP A 27 -1.36 -6.01 -4.63
N PRO A 28 -0.95 -6.10 -5.91
CA PRO A 28 0.42 -6.42 -6.26
C PRO A 28 1.40 -5.41 -5.63
N ALA A 29 2.49 -5.90 -5.04
CA ALA A 29 3.54 -5.06 -4.46
C ALA A 29 4.12 -4.07 -5.49
N THR A 30 4.21 -4.50 -6.76
CA THR A 30 4.64 -3.68 -7.89
C THR A 30 3.71 -2.49 -8.13
N ARG A 31 2.39 -2.70 -8.13
CA ARG A 31 1.40 -1.62 -8.26
C ARG A 31 1.46 -0.66 -7.06
N LEU A 32 1.49 -1.21 -5.84
CA LEU A 32 1.60 -0.40 -4.63
C LEU A 32 2.85 0.48 -4.67
N ARG A 33 4.00 -0.07 -5.10
CA ARG A 33 5.26 0.65 -5.17
C ARG A 33 5.27 1.73 -6.27
N ALA A 34 4.70 1.45 -7.43
CA ALA A 34 4.52 2.42 -8.51
C ALA A 34 3.57 3.56 -8.10
N GLU A 35 2.62 3.27 -7.21
CA GLU A 35 1.65 4.20 -6.64
C GLU A 35 2.08 4.74 -5.27
N CYS A 36 3.35 4.57 -4.88
CA CYS A 36 3.84 4.95 -3.56
C CYS A 36 3.54 6.41 -3.21
N ARG A 37 2.98 6.62 -2.02
CA ARG A 37 2.43 7.89 -1.52
C ARG A 37 3.37 8.62 -0.54
N CYS A 38 4.63 8.20 -0.44
CA CYS A 38 5.61 8.90 0.40
C CYS A 38 5.97 10.28 -0.18
N GLY A 39 6.60 11.13 0.64
CA GLY A 39 7.02 12.47 0.24
C GLY A 39 7.94 12.46 -0.99
N ASP A 40 8.90 11.55 -1.06
CA ASP A 40 9.85 11.47 -2.16
C ASP A 40 9.17 11.07 -3.48
N CYS A 41 8.31 10.06 -3.45
CA CYS A 41 7.53 9.64 -4.62
C CYS A 41 6.50 10.70 -5.05
N ARG A 42 5.96 11.48 -4.11
CA ARG A 42 5.12 12.64 -4.42
C ARG A 42 5.93 13.71 -5.14
N SER A 43 7.09 14.10 -4.61
CA SER A 43 8.00 15.07 -5.22
C SER A 43 8.44 14.62 -6.61
N LEU A 44 8.71 13.33 -6.81
CA LEU A 44 9.04 12.76 -8.11
C LEU A 44 7.91 12.97 -9.15
N ARG A 45 6.65 12.73 -8.76
CA ARG A 45 5.47 12.98 -9.61
C ARG A 45 5.26 14.44 -9.93
N LEU A 46 5.47 15.33 -8.97
CA LEU A 46 5.42 16.78 -9.19
C LEU A 46 6.50 17.24 -10.19
N ALA A 47 7.62 16.52 -10.27
CA ALA A 47 8.68 16.74 -11.26
C ALA A 47 8.42 16.03 -12.60
N GLY A 48 7.21 15.53 -12.86
CA GLY A 48 6.83 14.87 -14.12
C GLY A 48 7.39 13.44 -14.29
N ARG A 49 7.85 12.80 -13.21
CA ARG A 49 8.40 11.45 -13.23
C ARG A 49 7.57 10.50 -12.37
N ALA A 50 7.50 9.22 -12.72
CA ALA A 50 6.78 8.23 -11.93
C ALA A 50 7.75 7.30 -11.19
N PRO A 51 7.45 6.88 -9.95
CA PRO A 51 8.14 5.76 -9.34
C PRO A 51 7.90 4.47 -10.15
N THR A 52 8.93 3.64 -10.33
CA THR A 52 8.74 2.27 -10.84
C THR A 52 8.35 1.34 -9.70
N GLY A 53 7.66 0.25 -10.05
CA GLY A 53 7.33 -0.86 -9.16
C GLY A 53 7.97 -2.18 -9.58
N ASP A 54 8.81 -2.21 -10.62
CA ASP A 54 9.36 -3.46 -11.14
C ASP A 54 10.20 -4.18 -10.09
N GLY A 55 9.90 -5.46 -9.85
CA GLY A 55 10.58 -6.26 -8.83
C GLY A 55 10.32 -5.82 -7.39
N ALA A 56 9.34 -4.95 -7.15
CA ALA A 56 9.03 -4.50 -5.79
C ALA A 56 8.50 -5.64 -4.92
N GLU A 57 9.03 -5.69 -3.69
CA GLU A 57 8.59 -6.64 -2.67
C GLU A 57 8.17 -5.87 -1.42
N LEU A 58 7.03 -6.27 -0.85
CA LEU A 58 6.62 -5.84 0.48
C LEU A 58 7.39 -6.64 1.54
N THR A 59 7.93 -5.94 2.52
CA THR A 59 8.59 -6.53 3.70
C THR A 59 7.78 -6.34 4.96
N GLY A 60 6.77 -5.47 4.94
CA GLY A 60 5.92 -5.21 6.09
C GLY A 60 4.75 -4.28 5.78
N ALA A 61 3.78 -4.27 6.69
CA ALA A 61 2.62 -3.40 6.65
C ALA A 61 2.21 -3.06 8.09
N GLU A 62 2.11 -1.77 8.40
CA GLU A 62 1.84 -1.27 9.75
C GLU A 62 0.63 -0.33 9.75
N PRO A 63 -0.39 -0.55 10.61
CA PRO A 63 -1.52 0.38 10.73
C PRO A 63 -1.05 1.76 11.20
N VAL A 64 -1.55 2.81 10.54
CA VAL A 64 -1.36 4.20 10.96
C VAL A 64 -2.69 4.71 11.51
N GLY A 65 -2.79 4.68 12.84
CA GLY A 65 -4.03 4.99 13.55
C GLY A 65 -5.19 4.14 13.01
N ARG A 66 -6.29 4.81 12.66
CA ARG A 66 -7.51 4.15 12.14
C ARG A 66 -7.86 4.52 10.70
N TYR A 67 -6.91 5.09 9.94
CA TYR A 67 -7.23 5.67 8.63
C TYR A 67 -6.37 5.16 7.48
N ALA A 68 -5.20 4.58 7.76
CA ALA A 68 -4.29 4.14 6.72
C ALA A 68 -3.40 2.97 7.15
N LEU A 69 -2.67 2.46 6.17
CA LEU A 69 -1.61 1.48 6.31
C LEU A 69 -0.30 2.06 5.78
N GLN A 70 0.76 1.98 6.57
CA GLN A 70 2.12 2.20 6.11
C GLN A 70 2.64 0.91 5.47
N LEU A 71 3.17 1.00 4.26
CA LEU A 71 3.80 -0.13 3.57
C LEU A 71 5.32 0.02 3.56
N LEU A 72 6.00 -1.10 3.85
CA LEU A 72 7.44 -1.21 3.85
C LEU A 72 7.87 -2.05 2.65
N PHE A 73 8.74 -1.47 1.82
CA PHE A 73 9.28 -2.11 0.63
C PHE A 73 10.75 -2.48 0.81
N ARG A 74 11.17 -3.59 0.21
CA ARG A 74 12.56 -4.08 0.27
C ARG A 74 13.59 -3.07 -0.24
N ASP A 75 13.22 -2.20 -1.17
CA ASP A 75 14.10 -1.19 -1.76
C ASP A 75 14.35 0.03 -0.86
N GLY A 76 13.90 -0.02 0.40
CA GLY A 76 14.09 1.04 1.39
C GLY A 76 12.97 2.09 1.41
N HIS A 77 11.95 1.97 0.56
CA HIS A 77 10.75 2.80 0.71
C HIS A 77 9.89 2.29 1.87
N ASP A 78 9.94 2.95 3.01
CA ASP A 78 9.23 2.54 4.23
C ASP A 78 8.22 3.58 4.75
N ARG A 79 8.01 4.68 4.02
CA ARG A 79 7.17 5.82 4.43
C ARG A 79 5.88 5.98 3.60
N GLY A 80 5.49 4.97 2.83
CA GLY A 80 4.31 5.03 1.98
C GLY A 80 3.04 4.85 2.79
N ILE A 81 2.21 5.89 2.93
CA ILE A 81 0.93 5.83 3.68
C ILE A 81 -0.25 5.66 2.71
N TYR A 82 -0.99 4.57 2.85
CA TYR A 82 -2.10 4.17 1.99
C TYR A 82 -3.41 4.20 2.78
N PRO A 83 -4.32 5.15 2.50
CA PRO A 83 -5.62 5.20 3.16
C PRO A 83 -6.43 3.91 2.96
N TRP A 84 -7.19 3.49 3.98
CA TRP A 84 -8.03 2.28 3.88
C TRP A 84 -9.03 2.36 2.73
N ASP A 85 -9.67 3.53 2.54
CA ASP A 85 -10.60 3.75 1.44
C ASP A 85 -9.94 3.60 0.07
N TRP A 86 -8.65 3.95 -0.05
CA TRP A 86 -7.92 3.74 -1.29
C TRP A 86 -7.63 2.27 -1.54
N LEU A 87 -7.24 1.54 -0.50
CA LEU A 87 -6.97 0.10 -0.57
C LEU A 87 -8.24 -0.72 -0.80
N ARG A 88 -9.41 -0.23 -0.37
CA ARG A 88 -10.69 -0.93 -0.57
C ARG A 88 -11.24 -0.82 -1.99
N ASN A 89 -10.93 0.27 -2.69
CA ASN A 89 -11.62 0.66 -3.92
C ASN A 89 -10.81 0.50 -5.21
N GLY A 90 -9.72 -0.28 -5.22
CA GLY A 90 -8.84 -0.33 -6.39
C GLY A 90 -8.49 -1.70 -6.91
#